data_AF-A0A268U0D5-F1
#
_entry.id   AF-A0A268U0D5-F1
#
_cell.length_a   1.000
_cell.length_b   1.000
_cell.length_c   1.000
_cell.angle_alpha   90.00
_cell.angle_beta   90.00
_cell.angle_gamma   90.00
#
_symmetry.space_group_name_H-M   'P 1'
#
loop_
_entity.id
_entity.type
_entity.pdbx_description
1 polymer ?
#
loop_
_entity_poly.entity_id
_entity_poly.type
_entity_poly.pdbx_seq_one_letter_code
_entity_poly.pdbx_strand_id
1 'polypeptide(L)'
;MTRIDIDNNIIEIKHSTALEDAYLLLSYAHQQEPFKDESPEEFIKGLAESYEIFLQKNNIFERFRDKFKEIKQQHKNLEKEFDKAFKVWDVKKMQKIKKELLGR
;
A
#
# COMPACT_ATOMS: atom_id res chain seq x y z
N MET A 1 7.73 13.96 -9.08
CA MET A 1 6.32 13.52 -9.02
C MET A 1 6.28 12.19 -9.74
N THR A 2 5.90 11.11 -9.07
CA THR A 2 5.87 9.77 -9.69
C THR A 2 4.42 9.38 -9.93
N ARG A 3 4.14 8.98 -11.17
CA ARG A 3 2.83 8.47 -11.60
C ARG A 3 2.90 6.96 -11.59
N ILE A 4 2.06 6.34 -10.78
CA ILE A 4 1.90 4.89 -10.76
C ILE A 4 0.50 4.61 -11.29
N ASP A 5 0.44 3.81 -12.35
CA ASP A 5 -0.80 3.28 -12.88
C ASP A 5 -1.11 1.95 -12.17
N ILE A 6 -2.22 1.92 -11.45
CA ILE A 6 -2.76 0.71 -10.84
C ILE A 6 -4.16 0.52 -11.39
N ASP A 7 -4.35 -0.46 -12.27
CA ASP A 7 -5.63 -0.83 -12.89
C ASP A 7 -6.42 0.39 -13.45
N ASN A 8 -5.75 1.22 -14.27
CA ASN A 8 -6.29 2.44 -14.89
C ASN A 8 -6.61 3.59 -13.91
N ASN A 9 -6.11 3.52 -12.69
CA ASN A 9 -6.18 4.61 -11.72
C ASN A 9 -4.78 5.21 -11.54
N ILE A 10 -4.58 6.41 -12.07
CA ILE A 10 -3.31 7.13 -11.96
C ILE A 10 -3.27 7.80 -10.60
N ILE A 11 -2.41 7.29 -9.72
CA ILE A 11 -2.17 7.91 -8.42
C ILE A 11 -0.93 8.79 -8.53
N GLU A 12 -1.12 10.09 -8.31
CA GLU A 12 -0.04 11.07 -8.25
C GLU A 12 0.43 11.25 -6.82
N ILE A 13 1.61 10.71 -6.51
CA ILE A 13 2.21 10.85 -5.18
C ILE A 13 3.21 12.00 -5.23
N LYS A 14 2.99 13.02 -4.37
CA LYS A 14 3.98 14.07 -4.11
C LYS A 14 5.13 13.48 -3.28
N HIS A 15 6.07 12.85 -3.97
CA HIS A 15 7.26 12.25 -3.36
C HIS A 15 8.31 13.23 -2.84
N SER A 16 8.22 14.54 -3.14
CA SER A 16 9.34 15.46 -2.90
C SER A 16 9.74 15.56 -1.42
N THR A 17 8.79 15.72 -0.51
CA THR A 17 9.08 15.85 0.93
C THR A 17 9.62 14.55 1.51
N ALA A 18 9.05 13.40 1.13
CA ALA A 18 9.52 12.10 1.59
C ALA A 18 10.92 11.76 1.05
N LEU A 19 11.24 12.21 -0.17
CA LEU A 19 12.57 12.06 -0.76
C LEU A 19 13.58 12.95 -0.03
N GLU A 20 13.23 14.21 0.22
CA GLU A 20 14.05 15.17 0.96
C GLU A 20 14.36 14.66 2.38
N ASP A 21 13.34 14.20 3.10
CA ASP A 21 13.51 13.62 4.44
C ASP A 21 14.38 12.35 4.40
N ALA A 22 14.23 11.51 3.37
CA ALA A 22 15.06 10.32 3.20
C ALA A 22 16.53 10.69 2.93
N TYR A 23 16.80 11.69 2.09
CA TYR A 23 18.15 12.18 1.86
C TYR A 23 18.76 12.78 3.12
N LEU A 24 17.99 13.54 3.90
CA LEU A 24 18.45 14.12 5.17
C LEU A 24 18.90 13.02 6.16
N LEU A 25 18.09 11.96 6.29
CA LEU A 25 18.40 10.82 7.13
C LEU A 25 19.63 10.05 6.64
N LEU A 26 19.78 9.86 5.33
CA LEU A 26 20.95 9.22 4.73
C LEU A 26 22.23 10.04 4.98
N SER A 27 22.15 11.37 4.85
CA SER A 27 23.28 12.25 5.17
C SER A 27 23.66 12.19 6.65
N TYR A 28 22.69 12.13 7.56
CA TYR A 28 22.95 11.96 8.99
C TYR A 28 23.59 10.60 9.32
N ALA A 29 23.14 9.54 8.64
CA ALA A 29 23.70 8.20 8.80
C ALA A 29 25.13 8.11 8.25
N HIS A 30 25.42 8.78 7.13
CA HIS A 30 26.76 8.83 6.53
C HIS A 30 27.78 9.51 7.44
N GLN A 31 27.36 10.51 8.21
CA GLN A 31 28.24 11.21 9.17
C GLN A 31 28.60 10.38 10.42
N GLN A 32 28.03 9.19 10.61
CA GLN A 32 28.35 8.34 11.75
C GLN A 32 29.78 7.79 11.64
N GLU A 33 30.45 7.59 12.78
CA GLU A 33 31.85 7.11 12.84
C GLU A 33 32.21 5.94 11.90
N PRO A 34 31.38 4.90 11.71
CA PRO A 34 31.71 3.80 10.80
C PRO A 34 31.73 4.18 9.31
N PHE A 35 31.08 5.28 8.90
CA PHE A 35 30.88 5.65 7.50
C PHE A 35 31.44 7.02 7.13
N LYS A 36 31.89 7.81 8.11
CA LYS A 36 32.31 9.21 7.94
C LYS A 36 33.43 9.41 6.91
N ASP A 37 34.26 8.40 6.70
CA ASP A 37 35.42 8.43 5.82
C ASP A 37 35.11 7.81 4.44
N GLU A 38 33.93 7.21 4.26
CA GLU A 38 33.46 6.70 2.96
C GLU A 38 33.01 7.86 2.07
N SER A 39 33.18 7.72 0.76
CA SER A 39 32.50 8.64 -0.16
C SER A 39 30.97 8.42 -0.10
N PRO A 40 30.15 9.45 -0.37
CA PRO A 40 28.69 9.29 -0.42
C PRO A 40 28.22 8.17 -1.37
N GLU A 41 28.96 7.95 -2.46
CA GLU A 41 28.67 6.92 -3.45
C GLU A 41 28.94 5.51 -2.90
N GLU A 42 30.07 5.32 -2.21
CA GLU A 42 30.41 4.05 -1.55
C GLU A 42 29.44 3.73 -0.42
N PHE A 43 29.09 4.72 0.40
CA PHE A 43 28.12 4.57 1.47
C PHE A 43 26.74 4.13 0.95
N ILE A 44 26.21 4.80 -0.09
CA ILE A 44 24.92 4.42 -0.67
C ILE A 44 24.97 3.02 -1.28
N LYS A 45 26.08 2.65 -1.94
CA LYS A 45 26.25 1.32 -2.51
C LYS A 45 26.27 0.24 -1.42
N GLY A 46 27.07 0.42 -0.37
CA GLY A 46 27.15 -0.52 0.76
C GLY A 46 25.82 -0.65 1.53
N LEU A 47 25.09 0.46 1.68
CA LEU A 47 23.75 0.45 2.26
C LEU A 47 22.75 -0.32 1.39
N ALA A 48 22.79 -0.11 0.06
CA ALA A 48 21.92 -0.81 -0.88
C ALA A 48 22.17 -2.33 -0.88
N GLU A 49 23.44 -2.73 -0.89
CA GLU A 49 23.84 -4.14 -0.79
C GLU A 49 23.38 -4.76 0.54
N SER A 50 23.58 -4.04 1.65
CA SER A 50 23.13 -4.47 2.99
C SER A 50 21.61 -4.60 3.08
N TYR A 51 20.88 -3.67 2.46
CA TYR A 51 19.43 -3.70 2.37
C TYR A 51 18.93 -4.88 1.54
N GLU A 52 19.57 -5.17 0.40
CA GLU A 52 19.23 -6.31 -0.44
C GLU A 52 19.46 -7.64 0.30
N ILE A 53 20.59 -7.78 1.00
CA ILE A 53 20.87 -8.94 1.86
C ILE A 53 19.81 -9.08 2.96
N PHE A 54 19.40 -7.97 3.58
CA PHE A 54 18.35 -7.96 4.59
C PHE A 54 17.00 -8.45 4.02
N LEU A 55 16.62 -7.98 2.83
CA LEU A 55 15.40 -8.41 2.14
C LEU A 55 15.42 -9.92 1.84
N GLN A 56 16.54 -10.43 1.34
CA GLN A 56 16.74 -11.84 1.01
C GLN A 56 16.71 -12.73 2.26
N LYS A 57 17.46 -12.38 3.32
CA LYS A 57 17.51 -13.17 4.57
C LYS A 57 16.17 -13.30 5.26
N ASN A 58 15.31 -12.29 5.13
CA ASN A 58 14.04 -12.24 5.86
C ASN A 58 12.83 -12.67 5.01
N ASN A 59 13.04 -13.19 3.79
CA ASN A 59 11.98 -13.53 2.81
C ASN A 59 10.90 -12.43 2.74
N ILE A 60 11.34 -11.17 2.75
CA ILE A 60 10.43 -10.03 2.88
C ILE A 60 9.48 -9.94 1.70
N PHE A 61 9.94 -10.32 0.50
CA PHE A 61 9.09 -10.41 -0.69
C PHE A 61 7.97 -11.43 -0.55
N GLU A 62 8.23 -12.61 0.02
CA GLU A 62 7.18 -13.60 0.27
C GLU A 62 6.18 -13.11 1.32
N ARG A 63 6.68 -12.51 2.41
CA ARG A 63 5.83 -11.91 3.45
C ARG A 63 4.96 -10.78 2.91
N PHE A 64 5.51 -9.88 2.10
CA PHE A 64 4.72 -8.83 1.45
C PHE A 64 3.72 -9.41 0.47
N ARG A 65 4.13 -10.37 -0.37
CA ARG A 65 3.23 -11.04 -1.33
C ARG A 65 2.04 -11.67 -0.62
N ASP A 66 2.27 -12.37 0.48
CA ASP A 66 1.21 -13.03 1.22
C ASP A 66 0.33 -12.03 1.95
N LYS A 67 0.89 -10.95 2.50
CA LYS A 67 0.11 -9.84 3.08
C LYS A 67 -0.75 -9.12 2.04
N PHE A 68 -0.22 -8.91 0.82
CA PHE A 68 -0.99 -8.37 -0.30
C PHE A 68 -2.12 -9.30 -0.74
N LYS A 69 -1.88 -10.62 -0.79
CA LYS A 69 -2.94 -11.60 -1.05
C LYS A 69 -4.01 -11.58 0.03
N GLU A 70 -3.62 -11.48 1.29
CA GLU A 70 -4.54 -11.40 2.43
C GLU A 70 -5.41 -10.14 2.33
N ILE A 71 -4.81 -8.97 2.10
CA ILE A 71 -5.53 -7.71 1.88
C ILE A 71 -6.49 -7.82 0.68
N LYS A 72 -6.04 -8.39 -0.44
CA LYS A 72 -6.88 -8.61 -1.62
C LYS A 72 -8.07 -9.53 -1.32
N GLN A 73 -7.86 -10.57 -0.51
CA GLN A 73 -8.92 -11.50 -0.11
C GLN A 73 -9.91 -10.85 0.87
N GLN A 74 -9.41 -10.05 1.82
CA GLN A 74 -10.23 -9.26 2.73
C GLN A 74 -11.10 -8.26 1.96
N HIS A 75 -10.52 -7.52 1.01
CA HIS A 75 -11.27 -6.62 0.11
C HIS A 75 -12.35 -7.36 -0.68
N LYS A 76 -12.04 -8.52 -1.27
CA LYS A 76 -13.02 -9.33 -2.00
C LYS A 76 -14.16 -9.83 -1.11
N ASN A 77 -13.88 -10.13 0.17
CA ASN A 77 -14.89 -10.51 1.14
C ASN A 77 -15.77 -9.31 1.52
N LEU A 78 -15.16 -8.13 1.76
CA LEU A 78 -15.86 -6.88 2.03
C LEU A 78 -16.80 -6.48 0.88
N GLU A 79 -16.34 -6.55 -0.38
CA GLU A 79 -17.17 -6.30 -1.55
C GLU A 79 -18.38 -7.24 -1.62
N LYS A 80 -18.18 -8.53 -1.36
CA LYS A 80 -19.28 -9.51 -1.31
C LYS A 80 -20.28 -9.25 -0.19
N GLU A 81 -19.80 -8.83 0.98
CA GLU A 81 -20.67 -8.46 2.10
C GLU A 81 -21.47 -7.20 1.79
N PHE A 82 -20.84 -6.21 1.15
CA PHE A 82 -21.48 -4.99 0.69
C PHE A 82 -22.56 -5.28 -0.36
N ASP A 83 -22.27 -6.13 -1.35
CA ASP A 83 -23.23 -6.58 -2.37
C ASP A 83 -24.44 -7.31 -1.77
N LYS A 84 -24.21 -8.16 -0.77
CA LYS A 84 -25.30 -8.84 -0.04
C LYS A 84 -26.15 -7.85 0.74
N ALA A 85 -25.51 -6.92 1.46
CA ALA A 85 -26.21 -5.89 2.22
C ALA A 85 -27.05 -4.98 1.31
N PHE A 86 -26.49 -4.61 0.15
CA PHE A 86 -27.17 -3.80 -0.86
C PHE A 86 -28.39 -4.53 -1.45
N LYS A 87 -28.25 -5.81 -1.82
CA LYS A 87 -29.37 -6.64 -2.29
C LYS A 87 -30.49 -6.79 -1.25
N VAL A 88 -30.14 -6.98 0.02
CA VAL A 88 -31.12 -7.06 1.11
C VAL A 88 -31.86 -5.73 1.31
N TRP A 89 -31.13 -4.61 1.19
CA TRP A 89 -31.72 -3.28 1.27
C TRP A 89 -32.71 -3.02 0.13
N ASP A 90 -32.35 -3.36 -1.11
CA ASP A 90 -33.22 -3.23 -2.29
C ASP A 90 -34.48 -4.09 -2.17
N VAL A 91 -34.35 -5.35 -1.72
CA VAL A 91 -35.50 -6.24 -1.51
C VAL A 91 -36.46 -5.68 -0.46
N LYS A 92 -35.95 -5.16 0.66
CA LYS A 92 -36.79 -4.52 1.69
C LYS A 92 -37.49 -3.26 1.17
N LYS A 93 -36.80 -2.45 0.38
CA LYS A 93 -37.36 -1.24 -0.24
C LYS A 93 -38.49 -1.59 -1.22
N MET A 94 -38.29 -2.60 -2.06
CA MET A 94 -39.30 -3.12 -2.99
C MET A 94 -40.53 -3.70 -2.26
N GLN A 95 -40.33 -4.44 -1.17
CA GLN A 95 -41.44 -4.95 -0.34
C GLN A 95 -42.26 -3.83 0.30
N LYS A 96 -41.60 -2.76 0.77
CA LYS A 96 -42.27 -1.59 1.34
C LYS A 96 -43.14 -0.87 0.30
N ILE A 97 -42.59 -0.61 -0.89
CA ILE A 97 -43.31 0.00 -2.02
C ILE A 97 -44.51 -0.85 -2.43
N LYS A 98 -44.32 -2.17 -2.54
CA LYS A 98 -45.41 -3.10 -2.90
C LYS A 98 -46.55 -3.09 -1.85
N LYS A 99 -46.22 -2.97 -0.57
CA LYS A 99 -47.20 -2.89 0.53
C LYS A 99 -47.97 -1.57 0.52
N GLU A 100 -47.30 -0.46 0.17
CA GLU A 100 -47.92 0.86 0.03
C GLU A 100 -48.82 0.96 -1.22
N LEU A 101 -48.49 0.24 -2.29
CA LEU A 101 -49.26 0.22 -3.55
C LEU A 101 -50.43 -0.78 -3.56
N LEU A 102 -50.31 -1.94 -2.89
CA LEU A 102 -51.33 -3.00 -2.88
C LEU A 102 -52.16 -3.04 -1.58
N GLY A 103 -51.83 -2.20 -0.59
CA GLY A 103 -52.60 -2.04 0.65
C GLY A 103 -53.67 -0.94 0.59
N ARG A 104 -54.00 -0.46 -0.60
CA ARG A 104 -55.18 0.36 -0.92
C ARG A 104 -56.18 -0.48 -1.69
#